data_AF-A0A2V7UY22-F1
#
_entry.id   AF-A0A2V7UY22-F1
#
_cell.length_a   1.000
_cell.length_b   1.000
_cell.length_c   1.000
_cell.angle_alpha   90.00
_cell.angle_beta   90.00
_cell.angle_gamma   90.00
#
_symmetry.space_group_name_H-M   'P 1'
#
loop_
_entity.id
_entity.type
_entity.pdbx_description
1 polymer ?
#
loop_
_entity_poly.entity_id
_entity_poly.type
_entity_poly.pdbx_seq_one_letter_code
_entity_poly.pdbx_strand_id
1 'polypeptide(L)'
;MSLFAGRAAAAPETYKIDPNHSSVGFSIRHFFSKVPGKFDTYEGTITLDPKDLSKTTVEVSIDAASIDTGNKDRDTHLKSPDFFDVQKFPKITFRATSVTPQGTNKATVKGDLTIHGVTKPVTLEAEVLGFSPDPWGNYRGGFEAKTKINRQDFGVSWNKAIEGGGALLGDEVEILLDVEGVRAAPKAAAPETAPKKN
;
A
#
# COMPACT_ATOMS: atom_id res chain seq x y z
N MET A 1 8.56 -43.04 26.06
CA MET A 1 7.98 -42.79 24.72
C MET A 1 7.57 -41.33 24.67
N SER A 2 8.41 -40.45 24.11
CA SER A 2 8.12 -39.00 24.06
C SER A 2 7.62 -38.66 22.66
N LEU A 3 6.31 -38.38 22.52
CA LEU A 3 5.76 -37.77 21.31
C LEU A 3 5.94 -36.25 21.43
N PHE A 4 7.04 -35.73 20.92
CA PHE A 4 7.07 -34.33 20.49
C PHE A 4 6.30 -34.25 19.17
N ALA A 5 4.99 -34.00 19.26
CA ALA A 5 4.20 -33.55 18.13
C ALA A 5 4.68 -32.13 17.78
N GLY A 6 5.59 -32.02 16.82
CA GLY A 6 5.95 -30.75 16.22
C GLY A 6 4.68 -30.12 15.63
N ARG A 7 4.25 -28.98 16.16
CA ARG A 7 3.30 -28.12 15.44
C ARG A 7 3.95 -27.80 14.09
N ALA A 8 3.35 -28.30 13.01
CA ALA A 8 3.74 -27.93 11.66
C ALA A 8 3.76 -26.41 11.58
N ALA A 9 4.94 -25.87 11.33
CA ALA A 9 5.20 -24.45 11.41
C ALA A 9 4.60 -23.81 10.15
N ALA A 10 3.57 -22.95 10.26
CA ALA A 10 2.81 -22.40 9.13
C ALA A 10 3.71 -21.73 8.07
N ALA A 11 3.49 -22.02 6.78
CA ALA A 11 4.24 -21.42 5.68
C ALA A 11 3.83 -19.94 5.48
N PRO A 12 4.66 -19.11 4.81
CA PRO A 12 4.25 -17.77 4.40
C PRO A 12 2.96 -17.81 3.59
N GLU A 13 2.06 -16.89 3.89
CA GLU A 13 0.76 -16.78 3.24
C GLU A 13 0.73 -15.56 2.34
N THR A 14 0.18 -15.72 1.13
CA THR A 14 0.04 -14.61 0.19
C THR A 14 -1.40 -14.12 0.19
N TYR A 15 -1.58 -12.82 0.36
CA TYR A 15 -2.85 -12.11 0.29
C TYR A 15 -2.81 -11.17 -0.92
N LYS A 16 -3.80 -11.29 -1.80
CA LYS A 16 -4.02 -10.36 -2.91
C LYS A 16 -4.97 -9.27 -2.45
N ILE A 17 -4.59 -8.01 -2.60
CA ILE A 17 -5.44 -6.88 -2.21
C ILE A 17 -6.74 -6.95 -3.00
N ASP A 18 -7.86 -6.87 -2.28
CA ASP A 18 -9.20 -6.79 -2.85
C ASP A 18 -9.59 -5.31 -3.01
N PRO A 19 -9.58 -4.77 -4.24
CA PRO A 19 -9.86 -3.35 -4.47
C PRO A 19 -11.29 -2.95 -4.13
N ASN A 20 -12.23 -3.89 -4.00
CA ASN A 20 -13.62 -3.58 -3.63
C ASN A 20 -13.80 -3.36 -2.12
N HIS A 21 -12.86 -3.83 -1.30
CA HIS A 21 -12.89 -3.76 0.15
C HIS A 21 -11.64 -3.08 0.72
N SER A 22 -10.97 -2.28 -0.11
CA SER A 22 -9.79 -1.52 0.27
C SER A 22 -9.99 -0.04 -0.09
N SER A 23 -9.15 0.82 0.47
CA SER A 23 -9.11 2.25 0.22
C SER A 23 -7.65 2.72 0.15
N VAL A 24 -7.36 3.58 -0.81
CA VAL A 24 -6.07 4.32 -0.89
C VAL A 24 -6.40 5.80 -0.82
N GLY A 25 -6.54 6.31 0.40
CA GLY A 25 -6.94 7.67 0.68
C GLY A 25 -5.74 8.59 0.94
N PHE A 26 -5.92 9.86 0.63
CA PHE A 26 -5.02 10.92 1.04
C PHE A 26 -5.77 12.19 1.41
N SER A 27 -5.09 13.10 2.12
CA SER A 27 -5.58 14.46 2.29
C SER A 27 -4.45 15.47 2.27
N ILE A 28 -4.74 16.64 1.71
CA ILE A 28 -3.81 17.78 1.63
C ILE A 28 -4.48 19.04 2.16
N ARG A 29 -3.72 19.91 2.81
CA ARG A 29 -4.23 21.22 3.26
C ARG A 29 -4.36 22.17 2.06
N HIS A 30 -5.55 22.75 1.90
CA HIS A 30 -5.85 23.82 0.96
C HIS A 30 -6.30 25.05 1.76
N PHE A 31 -5.38 26.00 1.92
CA PHE A 31 -5.54 27.15 2.81
C PHE A 31 -5.90 26.71 4.24
N PHE A 32 -7.15 26.85 4.68
CA PHE A 32 -7.59 26.48 6.03
C PHE A 32 -8.10 25.03 6.18
N SER A 33 -8.63 24.42 5.13
CA SER A 33 -9.29 23.11 5.19
C SER A 33 -8.44 21.99 4.59
N LYS A 34 -8.83 20.73 4.84
CA LYS A 34 -8.27 19.57 4.15
C LYS A 34 -9.14 19.23 2.94
N VAL A 35 -8.49 18.93 1.83
CA VAL A 35 -9.12 18.34 0.64
C VAL A 35 -8.80 16.85 0.66
N PRO A 36 -9.80 15.97 0.86
CA PRO A 36 -9.61 14.54 0.72
C PRO A 36 -9.53 14.15 -0.76
N GLY A 37 -8.82 13.08 -1.03
CA GLY A 37 -8.82 12.40 -2.31
C GLY A 37 -8.49 10.92 -2.13
N LYS A 38 -8.64 10.17 -3.21
CA LYS A 38 -8.35 8.73 -3.26
C LYS A 38 -7.86 8.33 -4.65
N PHE A 39 -7.39 7.10 -4.75
CA PHE A 39 -7.17 6.40 -6.01
C PHE A 39 -8.10 5.19 -6.08
N ASP A 40 -8.85 5.06 -7.18
CA ASP A 40 -9.87 4.01 -7.33
C ASP A 40 -9.35 2.74 -8.01
N THR A 41 -8.16 2.77 -8.61
CA THR A 41 -7.60 1.63 -9.32
C THR A 41 -6.21 1.31 -8.82
N TYR A 42 -6.08 0.15 -8.18
CA TYR A 42 -4.83 -0.33 -7.61
C TYR A 42 -4.86 -1.85 -7.47
N GLU A 43 -3.68 -2.43 -7.38
CA GLU A 43 -3.47 -3.84 -7.11
C GLU A 43 -2.29 -3.99 -6.15
N GLY A 44 -2.25 -5.11 -5.44
CA GLY A 44 -1.10 -5.40 -4.60
C GLY A 44 -1.11 -6.80 -4.03
N THR A 45 0.04 -7.16 -3.46
CA THR A 45 0.28 -8.46 -2.84
C THR A 45 1.01 -8.26 -1.52
N ILE A 46 0.51 -8.92 -0.48
CA ILE A 46 1.15 -9.02 0.82
C ILE A 46 1.52 -10.49 1.01
N THR A 47 2.80 -10.81 1.09
CA THR A 47 3.26 -12.14 1.49
C THR A 47 3.72 -12.06 2.92
N LEU A 48 2.87 -12.55 3.84
CA LEU A 48 3.06 -12.49 5.27
C LEU A 48 3.74 -13.78 5.75
N ASP A 49 4.86 -13.66 6.46
CA ASP A 49 5.42 -14.78 7.22
C ASP A 49 5.02 -14.64 8.69
N PRO A 50 4.07 -15.47 9.19
CA PRO A 50 3.59 -15.36 10.56
C PRO A 50 4.64 -15.72 11.62
N LYS A 51 5.79 -16.31 11.23
CA LYS A 51 6.89 -16.62 12.15
C LYS A 51 7.92 -15.50 12.23
N ASP A 52 8.03 -14.73 11.17
CA ASP A 52 9.08 -13.73 11.03
C ASP A 52 8.57 -12.60 10.14
N LEU A 53 7.93 -11.61 10.77
CA LEU A 53 7.38 -10.48 10.04
C LEU A 53 8.45 -9.74 9.22
N SER A 54 9.74 -9.83 9.56
CA SER A 54 10.81 -9.21 8.75
C SER A 54 10.95 -9.79 7.34
N LYS A 55 10.44 -11.01 7.11
CA LYS A 55 10.36 -11.64 5.78
C LYS A 55 9.09 -11.29 5.01
N THR A 56 8.22 -10.47 5.61
CA THR A 56 7.00 -10.00 4.94
C THR A 56 7.37 -9.10 3.78
N THR A 57 6.83 -9.40 2.60
CA THR A 57 6.96 -8.54 1.42
C THR A 57 5.62 -7.90 1.09
N VAL A 58 5.66 -6.63 0.70
CA VAL A 58 4.48 -5.88 0.25
C VAL A 58 4.84 -5.20 -1.06
N GLU A 59 4.01 -5.41 -2.07
CA GLU A 59 4.13 -4.76 -3.37
C GLU A 59 2.77 -4.21 -3.79
N VAL A 60 2.73 -2.93 -4.16
CA VAL A 60 1.50 -2.23 -4.57
C VAL A 60 1.79 -1.43 -5.84
N SER A 61 0.83 -1.44 -6.77
CA SER A 61 0.79 -0.58 -7.94
C SER A 61 -0.56 0.12 -8.00
N ILE A 62 -0.54 1.45 -8.11
CA ILE A 62 -1.72 2.31 -8.17
C ILE A 62 -1.71 2.99 -9.53
N ASP A 63 -2.87 3.05 -10.19
CA ASP A 63 -3.05 3.86 -11.40
C ASP A 63 -3.22 5.33 -11.01
N ALA A 64 -2.24 6.16 -11.38
CA ALA A 64 -2.26 7.58 -11.06
C ALA A 64 -3.44 8.32 -11.74
N ALA A 65 -3.94 7.80 -12.87
CA ALA A 65 -5.08 8.38 -13.58
C ALA A 65 -6.42 8.12 -12.87
N SER A 66 -6.47 7.20 -11.90
CA SER A 66 -7.65 6.91 -11.08
C SER A 66 -7.85 7.85 -9.90
N ILE A 67 -7.08 8.95 -9.83
CA ILE A 67 -7.26 9.97 -8.81
C ILE A 67 -8.66 10.57 -8.87
N ASP A 68 -9.30 10.63 -7.70
CA ASP A 68 -10.63 11.20 -7.49
C ASP A 68 -10.62 12.04 -6.21
N THR A 69 -11.02 13.30 -6.36
CA THR A 69 -11.20 14.24 -5.24
C THR A 69 -12.65 14.73 -5.13
N GLY A 70 -13.57 14.12 -5.88
CA GLY A 70 -14.96 14.55 -6.02
C GLY A 70 -15.13 15.82 -6.86
N ASN A 71 -14.10 16.27 -7.58
CA ASN A 71 -14.16 17.46 -8.44
C ASN A 71 -13.42 17.21 -9.76
N LYS A 72 -14.20 17.04 -10.85
CA LYS A 72 -13.69 16.66 -12.17
C LYS A 72 -12.63 17.61 -12.74
N ASP A 73 -12.79 18.92 -12.55
CA ASP A 73 -11.84 19.91 -13.07
C ASP A 73 -10.50 19.81 -12.33
N ARG A 74 -10.56 19.66 -11.00
CA ARG A 74 -9.37 19.42 -10.18
C ARG A 74 -8.71 18.08 -10.52
N ASP A 75 -9.49 17.02 -10.69
CA ASP A 75 -8.97 15.69 -11.03
C ASP A 75 -8.31 15.70 -12.42
N THR A 76 -8.85 16.46 -13.36
CA THR A 76 -8.24 16.69 -14.67
C THR A 76 -6.91 17.42 -14.54
N HIS A 77 -6.84 18.46 -13.72
CA HIS A 77 -5.61 19.21 -13.47
C HIS A 77 -4.55 18.36 -12.75
N LEU A 78 -4.94 17.56 -11.77
CA LEU A 78 -4.03 16.65 -11.05
C LEU A 78 -3.38 15.62 -11.98
N LYS A 79 -4.04 15.25 -13.08
CA LYS A 79 -3.48 14.31 -14.08
C LYS A 79 -2.47 14.96 -15.03
N SER A 80 -2.38 16.28 -15.05
CA SER A 80 -1.53 17.04 -15.97
C SER A 80 -0.05 17.06 -15.56
N PRO A 81 0.86 17.56 -16.43
CA PRO A 81 2.28 17.74 -16.11
C PRO A 81 2.60 18.63 -14.91
N ASP A 82 1.66 19.46 -14.46
CA ASP A 82 1.83 20.28 -13.26
C ASP A 82 1.81 19.43 -11.96
N PHE A 83 1.28 18.20 -12.02
CA PHE A 83 1.10 17.33 -10.86
C PHE A 83 1.62 15.90 -11.10
N PHE A 84 0.74 14.95 -11.42
CA PHE A 84 1.11 13.53 -11.52
C PHE A 84 1.66 13.14 -12.90
N ASP A 85 1.50 14.00 -13.92
CA ASP A 85 1.90 13.75 -15.31
C ASP A 85 1.60 12.31 -15.74
N VAL A 86 0.33 11.91 -15.66
CA VAL A 86 -0.06 10.48 -15.72
C VAL A 86 0.21 9.85 -17.09
N GLN A 87 0.42 10.67 -18.12
CA GLN A 87 0.84 10.19 -19.43
C GLN A 87 2.28 9.68 -19.40
N LYS A 88 3.16 10.32 -18.62
CA LYS A 88 4.57 9.94 -18.48
C LYS A 88 4.81 9.00 -17.31
N PHE A 89 4.09 9.18 -16.21
CA PHE A 89 4.20 8.40 -14.98
C PHE A 89 2.84 7.81 -14.58
N PRO A 90 2.35 6.79 -15.32
CA PRO A 90 1.01 6.26 -15.12
C PRO A 90 0.82 5.50 -13.79
N LYS A 91 1.92 5.16 -13.11
CA LYS A 91 1.89 4.33 -11.90
C LYS A 91 2.55 5.01 -10.71
N ILE A 92 1.89 4.91 -9.56
CA ILE A 92 2.49 5.07 -8.24
C ILE A 92 2.78 3.66 -7.71
N THR A 93 3.97 3.42 -7.20
CA THR A 93 4.35 2.08 -6.70
C THR A 93 4.94 2.13 -5.32
N PHE A 94 4.62 1.13 -4.51
CA PHE A 94 5.25 0.94 -3.20
C PHE A 94 5.82 -0.48 -3.09
N ARG A 95 7.04 -0.59 -2.57
CA ARG A 95 7.71 -1.87 -2.28
C ARG A 95 8.29 -1.82 -0.88
N ALA A 96 7.81 -2.69 0.00
CA ALA A 96 8.37 -2.79 1.34
C ALA A 96 9.82 -3.30 1.29
N THR A 97 10.68 -2.70 2.10
CA THR A 97 12.08 -3.07 2.31
C THR A 97 12.31 -3.69 3.68
N SER A 98 11.47 -3.37 4.67
CA SER A 98 11.47 -4.03 5.98
C SER A 98 10.13 -3.89 6.68
N VAL A 99 9.71 -4.93 7.39
CA VAL A 99 8.56 -4.90 8.30
C VAL A 99 9.03 -5.24 9.70
N THR A 100 8.85 -4.32 10.64
CA THR A 100 9.28 -4.48 12.03
C THR A 100 8.06 -4.50 12.94
N PRO A 101 7.84 -5.57 13.74
CA PRO A 101 6.74 -5.60 14.73
C PRO A 101 6.85 -4.45 15.74
N GLN A 102 5.71 -3.89 16.14
CA GLN A 102 5.57 -2.84 17.15
C GLN A 102 4.47 -3.24 18.15
N GLY A 103 4.78 -4.16 19.07
CA GLY A 103 3.79 -4.74 19.97
C GLY A 103 2.98 -5.86 19.31
N THR A 104 1.72 -6.03 19.71
CA THR A 104 0.95 -7.25 19.40
C THR A 104 0.42 -7.30 17.97
N ASN A 105 -0.17 -6.21 17.48
CA ASN A 105 -0.84 -6.17 16.18
C ASN A 105 -0.38 -4.99 15.31
N LYS A 106 0.66 -4.24 15.71
CA LYS A 106 1.17 -3.12 14.93
C LYS A 106 2.53 -3.44 14.34
N ALA A 107 2.88 -2.74 13.27
CA ALA A 107 4.18 -2.85 12.63
C ALA A 107 4.60 -1.50 12.04
N THR A 108 5.92 -1.31 11.97
CA THR A 108 6.54 -0.29 11.14
C THR A 108 6.90 -0.92 9.80
N VAL A 109 6.32 -0.43 8.71
CA VAL A 109 6.64 -0.89 7.35
C VAL A 109 7.45 0.19 6.66
N LYS A 110 8.74 -0.07 6.42
CA LYS A 110 9.57 0.79 5.57
C LYS A 110 9.51 0.28 4.15
N GLY A 111 9.52 1.20 3.19
CA GLY A 111 9.54 0.83 1.79
C GLY A 111 9.86 2.00 0.88
N ASP A 112 10.09 1.66 -0.38
CA ASP A 112 10.35 2.61 -1.44
C ASP A 112 9.03 2.98 -2.12
N LEU A 113 8.65 4.24 -2.00
CA LEU A 113 7.51 4.83 -2.67
C LEU A 113 8.01 5.56 -3.92
N THR A 114 7.37 5.31 -5.06
CA THR A 114 7.64 6.03 -6.31
C THR A 114 6.40 6.78 -6.75
N ILE A 115 6.52 8.10 -6.88
CA ILE A 115 5.48 9.00 -7.38
C ILE A 115 6.13 9.91 -8.42
N HIS A 116 5.47 10.14 -9.56
CA HIS A 116 5.95 11.06 -10.60
C HIS A 116 7.40 10.77 -11.04
N GLY A 117 7.75 9.47 -11.12
CA GLY A 117 9.08 8.99 -11.50
C GLY A 117 10.18 9.13 -10.45
N VAL A 118 9.88 9.71 -9.27
CA VAL A 118 10.85 9.89 -8.18
C VAL A 118 10.60 8.86 -7.08
N THR A 119 11.65 8.13 -6.68
CA THR A 119 11.61 7.15 -5.60
C THR A 119 12.18 7.72 -4.31
N LYS A 120 11.44 7.57 -3.20
CA LYS A 120 11.87 7.96 -1.84
C LYS A 120 11.53 6.88 -0.82
N PRO A 121 12.38 6.66 0.19
CA PRO A 121 12.03 5.81 1.30
C PRO A 121 10.94 6.47 2.16
N VAL A 122 9.91 5.71 2.52
CA VAL A 122 8.83 6.14 3.42
C VAL A 122 8.64 5.11 4.52
N THR A 123 8.00 5.53 5.62
CA THR A 123 7.67 4.67 6.75
C THR A 123 6.18 4.73 7.01
N LEU A 124 5.51 3.57 6.97
CA LEU A 124 4.11 3.40 7.27
C LEU A 124 3.97 2.83 8.69
N GLU A 125 3.06 3.40 9.46
CA GLU A 125 2.55 2.79 10.68
C GLU A 125 1.38 1.89 10.28
N ALA A 126 1.54 0.58 10.46
CA ALA A 126 0.55 -0.42 10.07
C ALA A 126 -0.05 -1.12 11.28
N GLU A 127 -1.31 -1.54 11.16
CA GLU A 127 -2.03 -2.35 12.13
C GLU A 127 -2.69 -3.54 11.42
N VAL A 128 -2.56 -4.72 12.02
CA VAL A 128 -3.26 -5.93 11.61
C VAL A 128 -4.57 -5.98 12.38
N LEU A 129 -5.68 -5.93 11.66
CA LEU A 129 -7.02 -5.92 12.23
C LEU A 129 -7.51 -7.34 12.53
N GLY A 130 -7.11 -8.32 11.70
CA GLY A 130 -7.44 -9.72 11.92
C GLY A 130 -7.42 -10.57 10.67
N PHE A 131 -7.66 -11.87 10.87
CA PHE A 131 -7.75 -12.86 9.80
C PHE A 131 -8.95 -13.78 10.05
N SER A 132 -9.77 -14.01 9.02
CA SER A 132 -10.99 -14.82 9.15
C SER A 132 -11.46 -15.39 7.82
N PRO A 133 -12.15 -16.55 7.80
CA PRO A 133 -12.97 -16.93 6.65
C PRO A 133 -14.04 -15.87 6.36
N ASP A 134 -14.40 -15.70 5.10
CA ASP A 134 -15.51 -14.86 4.66
C ASP A 134 -16.76 -15.70 4.30
N PRO A 135 -17.95 -15.09 4.17
CA PRO A 135 -19.18 -15.80 3.80
C PRO A 135 -19.17 -16.45 2.40
N TRP A 136 -18.20 -16.11 1.54
CA TRP A 136 -18.06 -16.62 0.17
C TRP A 136 -17.05 -17.77 0.06
N GLY A 137 -16.51 -18.23 1.19
CA GLY A 137 -15.58 -19.35 1.25
C GLY A 137 -14.11 -18.98 1.05
N ASN A 138 -13.76 -17.68 1.00
CA ASN A 138 -12.37 -17.25 1.01
C ASN A 138 -11.85 -17.10 2.45
N TYR A 139 -10.56 -16.86 2.58
CA TYR A 139 -9.92 -16.45 3.82
C TYR A 139 -9.32 -15.06 3.64
N ARG A 140 -9.61 -14.13 4.55
CA ARG A 140 -9.24 -12.72 4.43
C ARG A 140 -8.30 -12.27 5.53
N GLY A 141 -7.46 -11.30 5.22
CA GLY A 141 -6.67 -10.52 6.18
C GLY A 141 -7.04 -9.05 6.07
N GLY A 142 -7.28 -8.39 7.21
CA GLY A 142 -7.57 -6.96 7.30
C GLY A 142 -6.39 -6.18 7.88
N PHE A 143 -6.07 -5.05 7.26
CA PHE A 143 -4.94 -4.19 7.64
C PHE A 143 -5.32 -2.71 7.52
N GLU A 144 -4.74 -1.90 8.39
CA GLU A 144 -4.73 -0.45 8.27
C GLU A 144 -3.28 0.02 8.16
N ALA A 145 -3.05 1.12 7.44
CA ALA A 145 -1.77 1.79 7.48
C ALA A 145 -1.90 3.30 7.24
N LYS A 146 -0.96 4.06 7.82
CA LYS A 146 -0.89 5.50 7.62
C LYS A 146 0.53 6.01 7.50
N THR A 147 0.70 7.12 6.80
CA THR A 147 1.96 7.86 6.73
C THR A 147 1.73 9.32 6.35
N LYS A 148 2.80 10.10 6.39
CA LYS A 148 2.86 11.49 5.92
C LYS A 148 4.05 11.62 4.98
N ILE A 149 3.84 12.28 3.84
CA ILE A 149 4.91 12.56 2.87
C ILE A 149 4.93 14.05 2.53
N ASN A 150 6.07 14.55 2.06
CA ASN A 150 6.15 15.86 1.43
C ASN A 150 6.05 15.68 -0.09
N ARG A 151 5.04 16.27 -0.74
CA ARG A 151 4.82 16.14 -2.19
C ARG A 151 5.98 16.72 -3.03
N GLN A 152 6.69 17.71 -2.50
CA GLN A 152 7.81 18.36 -3.15
C GLN A 152 8.98 17.38 -3.35
N ASP A 153 9.16 16.43 -2.43
CA ASP A 153 10.22 15.41 -2.51
C ASP A 153 10.05 14.49 -3.72
N PHE A 154 8.84 14.41 -4.28
CA PHE A 154 8.49 13.61 -5.44
C PHE A 154 8.37 14.45 -6.73
N GLY A 155 8.74 15.73 -6.69
CA GLY A 155 8.64 16.64 -7.83
C GLY A 155 7.23 17.11 -8.16
N VAL A 156 6.25 16.85 -7.28
CA VAL A 156 4.89 17.37 -7.39
C VAL A 156 4.86 18.73 -6.69
N SER A 157 5.34 19.77 -7.38
CA SER A 157 5.70 21.06 -6.76
C SER A 157 4.76 22.22 -7.05
N TRP A 158 3.79 22.04 -7.95
CA TRP A 158 2.87 23.12 -8.35
C TRP A 158 2.24 23.81 -7.14
N ASN A 159 2.20 25.13 -7.17
CA ASN A 159 1.51 25.92 -6.18
C ASN A 159 1.10 27.27 -6.79
N LYS A 160 0.10 27.90 -6.18
CA LYS A 160 -0.30 29.27 -6.51
C LYS A 160 0.04 30.17 -5.34
N ALA A 161 0.72 31.27 -5.61
CA ALA A 161 1.00 32.29 -4.60
C ALA A 161 -0.32 32.95 -4.14
N ILE A 162 -0.41 33.25 -2.86
CA ILE A 162 -1.55 33.97 -2.27
C ILE A 162 -1.15 35.43 -2.00
N GLU A 163 -2.07 36.35 -2.26
CA GLU A 163 -1.92 37.76 -1.90
C GLU A 163 -1.80 37.90 -0.36
N GLY A 164 -0.69 38.50 0.11
CA GLY A 164 -0.35 38.54 1.54
C GLY A 164 0.71 37.53 1.98
N GLY A 165 1.19 36.68 1.07
CA GLY A 165 2.28 35.71 1.32
C GLY A 165 1.79 34.30 1.66
N GLY A 166 2.64 33.32 1.39
CA GLY A 166 2.32 31.89 1.58
C GLY A 166 1.86 31.19 0.30
N ALA A 167 1.40 29.95 0.46
CA ALA A 167 1.10 29.04 -0.64
C ALA A 167 -0.31 28.44 -0.52
N LEU A 168 -0.98 28.24 -1.65
CA LEU A 168 -2.35 27.72 -1.70
C LEU A 168 -2.45 26.29 -1.17
N LEU A 169 -1.48 25.46 -1.53
CA LEU A 169 -1.39 24.06 -1.12
C LEU A 169 -0.30 23.89 -0.07
N GLY A 170 -0.60 23.11 0.97
CA GLY A 170 0.41 22.58 1.87
C GLY A 170 1.36 21.60 1.15
N ASP A 171 2.51 21.36 1.76
CA ASP A 171 3.48 20.40 1.23
C ASP A 171 3.27 18.99 1.78
N GLU A 172 2.79 18.87 3.03
CA GLU A 172 2.48 17.60 3.66
C GLU A 172 1.18 16.99 3.10
N VAL A 173 1.26 15.73 2.71
CA VAL A 173 0.14 14.88 2.32
C VAL A 173 0.04 13.75 3.34
N GLU A 174 -1.13 13.66 3.99
CA GLU A 174 -1.46 12.52 4.85
C GLU A 174 -2.01 11.39 3.98
N ILE A 175 -1.54 10.16 4.20
CA ILE A 175 -1.99 8.96 3.51
C ILE A 175 -2.63 8.02 4.53
N LEU A 176 -3.80 7.50 4.19
CA LEU A 176 -4.58 6.55 4.98
C LEU A 176 -4.97 5.37 4.09
N LEU A 177 -4.71 4.16 4.56
CA LEU A 177 -4.93 2.92 3.83
C LEU A 177 -5.80 2.00 4.69
N ASP A 178 -6.91 1.56 4.14
CA ASP A 178 -7.72 0.44 4.66
C ASP A 178 -7.58 -0.69 3.65
N VAL A 179 -7.17 -1.89 4.08
CA VAL A 179 -6.85 -2.96 3.15
C VAL A 179 -7.45 -4.27 3.61
N GLU A 180 -8.26 -4.86 2.74
CA GLU A 180 -8.56 -6.28 2.81
C GLU A 180 -7.80 -7.03 1.73
N GLY A 181 -7.17 -8.14 2.13
CA GLY A 181 -6.54 -9.08 1.21
C GLY A 181 -7.24 -10.42 1.24
N VAL A 182 -7.46 -11.02 0.07
CA VAL A 182 -7.92 -12.41 -0.06
C VAL A 182 -6.71 -13.33 -0.14
N ARG A 183 -6.65 -14.33 0.74
CA ARG A 183 -5.58 -15.32 0.75
C ARG A 183 -5.59 -16.10 -0.57
N ALA A 184 -4.48 -16.04 -1.29
CA ALA A 184 -4.27 -16.84 -2.48
C ALA A 184 -4.25 -18.33 -2.12
N ALA A 185 -4.79 -19.17 -3.00
CA ALA A 185 -4.64 -20.61 -2.87
C ALA A 185 -3.14 -20.97 -2.81
N PRO A 186 -2.75 -22.01 -2.03
CA PRO A 186 -1.37 -22.47 -2.02
C PRO A 186 -0.93 -22.77 -3.45
N LYS A 187 0.20 -22.22 -3.89
CA LYS A 187 0.82 -22.64 -5.15
C LYS A 187 1.09 -24.13 -5.01
N ALA A 188 0.46 -24.96 -5.85
CA ALA A 188 0.72 -26.39 -5.88
C ALA A 188 2.25 -26.58 -5.98
N ALA A 189 2.83 -27.34 -5.06
CA ALA A 189 4.24 -27.68 -5.11
C ALA A 189 4.52 -28.27 -6.50
N ALA A 190 5.52 -27.75 -7.21
CA ALA A 190 5.99 -28.39 -8.43
C ALA A 190 6.30 -29.85 -8.10
N PRO A 191 5.88 -30.82 -8.93
CA PRO A 191 6.09 -32.23 -8.64
C PRO A 191 7.59 -32.47 -8.41
N GLU A 192 7.92 -32.97 -7.22
CA GLU A 192 9.25 -33.40 -6.86
C GLU A 192 9.69 -34.41 -7.92
N THR A 193 10.77 -34.09 -8.64
CA THR A 193 11.29 -35.02 -9.65
C THR A 193 11.77 -36.28 -8.93
N ALA A 194 11.06 -37.39 -9.17
CA ALA A 194 11.37 -38.67 -8.56
C ALA A 194 12.84 -39.05 -8.84
N PRO A 195 13.57 -39.62 -7.86
CA PRO A 195 14.95 -40.01 -8.07
C PRO A 195 15.01 -41.11 -9.12
N LYS A 196 15.81 -40.89 -10.17
CA LYS A 196 16.17 -41.94 -11.14
C LYS A 196 16.86 -43.06 -10.36
N LYS A 197 16.24 -44.24 -10.30
CA LYS A 197 16.93 -45.47 -9.92
C LYS A 197 17.91 -45.83 -11.04
N ASN A 198 19.20 -45.90 -10.70
CA ASN A 198 20.21 -46.56 -11.52
C ASN A 198 20.11 -48.08 -11.36
#